data_AF-A0A9D6CIX4-F1
#
_entry.id   AF-A0A9D6CIX4-F1
#
_cell.length_a   1.000
_cell.length_b   1.000
_cell.length_c   1.000
_cell.angle_alpha   90.00
_cell.angle_beta   90.00
_cell.angle_gamma   90.00
#
_symmetry.space_group_name_H-M   'P 1'
#
loop_
_entity.id
_entity.type
_entity.pdbx_description
1 polymer ?
#
loop_
_entity_poly.entity_id
_entity_poly.type
_entity_poly.pdbx_seq_one_letter_code
_entity_poly.pdbx_strand_id
1 'polypeptide(L)'
;MSKFAKFIPVAIAAFIASPALAQGAEAAATTGKPLSAGLAAIGASIAVLGAGLGIGRIGGSAVEATARQPEMASAIQTQMILTAALIEGVALFAVVVGLLAAL
;
A
#
# COMPACT_ATOMS: atom_id res chain seq x y z
N MET A 1 -18.55 11.83 -11.68
CA MET A 1 -17.56 12.12 -10.62
C MET A 1 -18.10 11.93 -9.18
N SER A 2 -19.42 11.80 -8.95
CA SER A 2 -20.00 11.67 -7.59
C SER A 2 -19.81 10.32 -6.88
N LYS A 3 -19.44 9.25 -7.59
CA LYS A 3 -19.23 7.91 -7.01
C LYS A 3 -17.82 7.74 -6.42
N PHE A 4 -16.81 8.33 -7.05
CA PHE A 4 -15.41 8.25 -6.61
C PHE A 4 -15.14 9.14 -5.38
N ALA A 5 -15.75 10.33 -5.34
CA ALA A 5 -15.66 11.25 -4.21
C ALA A 5 -16.35 10.72 -2.94
N LYS A 6 -17.29 9.77 -3.05
CA LYS A 6 -17.92 9.09 -1.90
C LYS A 6 -17.11 7.89 -1.41
N PHE A 7 -16.22 7.35 -2.24
CA PHE A 7 -15.39 6.18 -1.90
C PHE A 7 -14.21 6.55 -0.99
N ILE A 8 -13.65 7.75 -1.18
CA ILE A 8 -12.54 8.27 -0.37
C ILE A 8 -12.91 8.39 1.12
N PRO A 9 -14.02 9.07 1.51
CA PRO A 9 -14.41 9.14 2.91
C PRO A 9 -14.85 7.79 3.48
N VAL A 10 -15.38 6.87 2.67
CA VAL A 10 -15.73 5.51 3.11
C VAL A 10 -14.49 4.65 3.35
N ALA A 11 -13.47 4.74 2.51
CA ALA A 11 -12.19 4.04 2.71
C ALA A 11 -11.46 4.56 3.96
N ILE A 12 -11.48 5.88 4.17
CA ILE A 12 -10.94 6.52 5.36
C ILE A 12 -11.74 6.10 6.61
N ALA A 13 -13.08 6.15 6.55
CA ALA A 13 -13.93 5.74 7.67
C ALA A 13 -13.79 4.24 8.00
N ALA A 14 -13.66 3.37 6.99
CA ALA A 14 -13.42 1.95 7.18
C ALA A 14 -12.04 1.67 7.79
N PHE A 15 -11.01 2.42 7.41
CA PHE A 15 -9.69 2.35 8.04
C PHE A 15 -9.73 2.81 9.51
N ILE A 16 -10.40 3.93 9.82
CA ILE A 16 -10.53 4.45 11.19
C ILE A 16 -11.41 3.54 12.07
N ALA A 17 -12.45 2.93 11.50
CA ALA A 17 -13.38 2.04 12.21
C ALA A 17 -12.94 0.56 12.26
N SER A 18 -11.75 0.24 11.73
CA SER A 18 -11.25 -1.14 11.78
C SER A 18 -10.93 -1.55 13.21
N PRO A 19 -11.22 -2.80 13.62
CA PRO A 19 -10.94 -3.31 14.98
C PRO A 19 -9.45 -3.21 15.36
N ALA A 20 -8.56 -3.10 14.36
CA ALA A 20 -7.14 -2.83 14.54
C ALA A 20 -6.82 -1.46 15.19
N LEU A 21 -7.66 -0.42 15.00
CA LEU A 21 -7.50 0.87 15.68
C LEU A 21 -8.20 0.92 17.05
N ALA A 22 -9.20 0.06 17.27
CA ALA A 22 -9.93 -0.04 18.54
C ALA A 22 -9.13 -0.77 19.63
N GLN A 23 -8.17 -1.63 19.24
CA GLN A 23 -7.17 -2.21 20.16
C GLN A 23 -6.11 -1.17 20.52
N GLY A 24 -6.50 -0.17 21.32
CA GLY A 24 -5.55 0.58 22.11
C GLY A 24 -4.92 -0.34 23.14
N ALA A 25 -3.65 -0.71 22.94
CA ALA A 25 -2.72 -1.23 23.96
C ALA A 25 -3.28 -2.28 24.97
N GLU A 26 -4.25 -3.13 24.60
CA GLU A 26 -4.79 -4.11 25.52
C GLU A 26 -4.03 -5.44 25.43
N ALA A 27 -3.01 -5.48 26.29
CA ALA A 27 -2.53 -6.61 27.06
C ALA A 27 -2.28 -7.95 26.35
N ALA A 28 -0.98 -8.21 26.19
CA ALA A 28 -0.28 -9.35 26.77
C ALA A 28 -1.14 -10.47 27.39
N ALA A 29 -0.83 -11.70 26.98
CA ALA A 29 -1.13 -12.99 27.62
C ALA A 29 -2.41 -13.72 27.17
N THR A 30 -2.32 -14.39 26.01
CA THR A 30 -2.61 -15.82 25.91
C THR A 30 -1.81 -16.40 24.73
N THR A 31 -0.95 -17.40 24.99
CA THR A 31 -0.34 -18.27 23.98
C THR A 31 0.75 -17.65 23.09
N GLY A 32 1.94 -17.33 23.62
CA GLY A 32 3.25 -17.36 22.93
C GLY A 32 3.50 -16.65 21.57
N LYS A 33 2.50 -16.01 20.95
CA LYS A 33 2.50 -15.42 19.59
C LYS A 33 2.00 -13.97 19.47
N PRO A 34 1.64 -13.18 20.52
CA PRO A 34 1.02 -11.87 20.30
C PRO A 34 1.98 -10.80 19.77
N LEU A 35 3.30 -10.90 20.03
CA LEU A 35 4.25 -9.88 19.58
C LEU A 35 4.59 -9.99 18.09
N SER A 36 4.71 -11.22 17.55
CA SER A 36 5.06 -11.44 16.15
C SER A 36 3.95 -10.99 15.20
N ALA A 37 2.68 -11.23 15.56
CA ALA A 37 1.53 -10.77 14.78
C ALA A 37 1.43 -9.23 14.74
N GLY A 38 1.68 -8.56 15.87
CA GLY A 38 1.69 -7.08 15.93
C GLY A 38 2.81 -6.46 15.08
N LEU A 39 4.03 -7.01 15.17
CA LEU A 39 5.17 -6.54 14.36
C LEU A 39 4.97 -6.82 12.86
N ALA A 40 4.37 -7.95 12.51
CA ALA A 40 4.02 -8.29 11.13
C ALA A 40 3.01 -7.30 10.53
N ALA A 41 1.98 -6.90 11.28
CA ALA A 41 1.00 -5.91 10.83
C ALA A 41 1.64 -4.52 10.60
N ILE A 42 2.57 -4.12 11.48
CA ILE A 42 3.33 -2.87 11.31
C ILE A 42 4.23 -2.95 10.07
N GLY A 43 4.97 -4.06 9.89
CA GLY A 43 5.82 -4.26 8.72
C GLY A 43 5.04 -4.21 7.40
N ALA A 44 3.89 -4.89 7.35
CA ALA A 44 3.03 -4.91 6.17
C ALA A 44 2.44 -3.52 5.84
N SER A 45 1.99 -2.77 6.84
CA SER A 45 1.43 -1.43 6.63
C SER A 45 2.49 -0.42 6.15
N ILE A 46 3.72 -0.48 6.67
CA ILE A 46 4.84 0.34 6.17
C ILE A 46 5.18 -0.02 4.73
N ALA A 47 5.20 -1.30 4.37
CA ALA A 47 5.46 -1.75 3.00
C ALA A 47 4.41 -1.20 2.02
N VAL A 48 3.12 -1.28 2.38
CA VAL A 48 2.02 -0.75 1.56
C VAL A 48 2.10 0.78 1.41
N LEU A 49 2.45 1.50 2.48
CA LEU A 49 2.68 2.95 2.40
C LEU A 49 3.84 3.30 1.46
N GLY A 50 4.95 2.59 1.55
CA GLY A 50 6.09 2.75 0.66
C GLY A 50 5.73 2.51 -0.80
N ALA A 51 4.96 1.46 -1.07
CA ALA A 51 4.49 1.11 -2.41
C ALA A 51 3.57 2.19 -2.99
N GLY A 52 2.57 2.63 -2.23
CA GLY A 52 1.64 3.67 -2.65
C GLY A 52 2.33 5.00 -2.98
N LEU A 53 3.29 5.42 -2.14
CA LEU A 53 4.08 6.62 -2.40
C LEU A 53 4.99 6.48 -3.62
N GLY A 54 5.64 5.32 -3.80
CA GLY A 54 6.51 5.05 -4.95
C GLY A 54 5.73 5.10 -6.26
N ILE A 55 4.64 4.36 -6.35
CA ILE A 55 3.78 4.30 -7.55
C ILE A 55 3.15 5.66 -7.84
N GLY A 56 2.68 6.38 -6.80
CA GLY A 56 2.12 7.72 -6.97
C GLY A 56 3.11 8.72 -7.59
N ARG A 57 4.38 8.70 -7.16
CA ARG A 57 5.42 9.55 -7.74
C ARG A 57 5.76 9.16 -9.18
N ILE A 58 5.87 7.86 -9.46
CA ILE A 58 6.13 7.37 -10.81
C ILE A 58 5.00 7.75 -11.77
N GLY A 59 3.75 7.54 -11.37
CA GLY A 59 2.57 7.92 -12.16
C GLY A 59 2.50 9.41 -12.43
N GLY A 60 2.74 10.25 -11.41
CA GLY A 60 2.80 11.71 -11.57
C GLY A 60 3.86 12.15 -12.59
N SER A 61 5.10 11.66 -12.43
CA SER A 61 6.20 11.95 -13.35
C SER A 61 5.94 11.45 -14.77
N ALA A 62 5.31 10.29 -14.91
CA ALA A 62 4.96 9.74 -16.22
C ALA A 62 3.90 10.58 -16.94
N VAL A 63 2.90 11.09 -16.22
CA VAL A 63 1.88 11.99 -16.77
C VAL A 63 2.51 13.31 -17.22
N GLU A 64 3.38 13.91 -16.41
CA GLU A 64 4.10 15.12 -16.79
C GLU A 64 5.01 14.90 -18.02
N ALA A 65 5.75 13.78 -18.05
CA ALA A 65 6.62 13.45 -19.18
C ALA A 65 5.81 13.25 -20.47
N THR A 66 4.68 12.54 -20.38
CA THR A 66 3.77 12.33 -21.51
C THR A 66 3.16 13.64 -22.01
N ALA A 67 2.87 14.59 -21.11
CA ALA A 67 2.37 15.90 -21.48
C ALA A 67 3.44 16.75 -22.21
N ARG A 68 4.73 16.59 -21.87
CA ARG A 68 5.84 17.30 -22.52
C ARG A 68 6.27 16.64 -23.85
N GLN A 69 6.17 15.32 -23.95
CA GLN A 69 6.61 14.52 -25.10
C GLN A 69 5.56 13.47 -25.46
N PRO A 70 4.44 13.86 -26.08
CA PRO A 70 3.34 12.95 -26.41
C PRO A 70 3.76 11.85 -27.41
N GLU A 71 4.75 12.12 -28.26
CA GLU A 71 5.31 11.16 -29.20
C GLU A 71 5.96 9.94 -28.52
N MET A 72 6.40 10.09 -27.26
CA MET A 72 7.02 9.01 -26.48
C MET A 72 6.05 8.34 -25.49
N ALA A 73 4.75 8.64 -25.55
CA ALA A 73 3.76 8.18 -24.57
C ALA A 73 3.77 6.66 -24.33
N SER A 74 3.88 5.86 -25.40
CA SER A 74 3.90 4.39 -25.30
C SER A 74 5.16 3.87 -24.57
N ALA A 75 6.32 4.47 -24.84
CA ALA A 75 7.57 4.12 -24.17
C ALA A 75 7.53 4.52 -22.69
N ILE A 76 7.02 5.72 -22.38
CA ILE A 76 6.84 6.21 -21.00
C ILE A 76 5.88 5.29 -20.24
N GLN A 77 4.73 4.92 -20.82
CA GLN A 77 3.77 4.01 -20.20
C GLN A 77 4.40 2.64 -19.91
N THR A 78 5.18 2.10 -20.85
CA THR A 78 5.87 0.82 -20.68
C THR A 78 6.85 0.86 -19.51
N GLN A 79 7.68 1.90 -19.42
CA GLN A 79 8.63 2.10 -18.32
C GLN A 79 7.92 2.33 -16.98
N MET A 80 6.82 3.10 -16.99
CA MET A 80 5.98 3.35 -15.81
C MET A 80 5.40 2.04 -15.27
N ILE A 81 4.80 1.20 -16.13
CA ILE A 81 4.21 -0.08 -15.72
C ILE A 81 5.29 -1.05 -15.22
N LEU A 82 6.43 -1.14 -15.90
CA LEU A 82 7.57 -1.96 -15.44
C LEU A 82 8.01 -1.56 -14.03
N THR A 83 8.19 -0.26 -13.79
CA THR A 83 8.67 0.23 -12.50
C THR A 83 7.60 0.07 -11.41
N ALA A 84 6.32 0.32 -11.74
CA ALA A 84 5.21 0.04 -10.85
C ALA A 84 5.10 -1.45 -10.49
N ALA A 85 5.28 -2.35 -11.47
CA ALA A 85 5.25 -3.79 -11.26
C ALA A 85 6.40 -4.28 -10.36
N LEU A 86 7.60 -3.69 -10.45
CA LEU A 86 8.71 -4.00 -9.54
C LEU A 86 8.40 -3.60 -8.10
N ILE A 87 7.79 -2.42 -7.90
CA ILE A 87 7.38 -1.96 -6.56
C ILE A 87 6.27 -2.85 -6.00
N GLU A 88 5.24 -3.15 -6.80
CA GLU A 88 4.16 -4.06 -6.41
C GLU A 88 4.69 -5.46 -6.07
N GLY A 89 5.66 -5.98 -6.83
CA GLY A 89 6.28 -7.27 -6.55
C GLY A 89 6.92 -7.33 -5.16
N VAL A 90 7.65 -6.28 -4.76
CA VAL A 90 8.27 -6.20 -3.43
C VAL A 90 7.22 -5.99 -2.34
N ALA A 91 6.20 -5.16 -2.60
CA ALA A 91 5.13 -4.88 -1.65
C ALA A 91 4.30 -6.13 -1.34
N LEU A 92 3.88 -6.88 -2.36
CA LEU A 92 3.16 -8.14 -2.20
C LEU A 92 4.02 -9.20 -1.50
N PHE A 93 5.32 -9.27 -1.81
CA PHE A 93 6.24 -10.15 -1.10
C PHE A 93 6.31 -9.83 0.39
N ALA A 94 6.40 -8.53 0.76
CA ALA A 94 6.41 -8.10 2.16
C ALA A 94 5.09 -8.44 2.89
N VAL A 95 3.94 -8.28 2.22
CA VAL A 95 2.63 -8.66 2.77
C VAL A 95 2.54 -10.17 3.00
N VAL A 96 3.00 -10.99 2.06
CA VAL A 96 3.01 -12.45 2.20
C VAL A 96 3.92 -12.89 3.34
N VAL A 97 5.14 -12.34 3.44
CA VAL A 97 6.05 -12.64 4.55
C VAL A 97 5.45 -12.21 5.89
N GLY A 98 4.81 -11.03 5.94
CA GLY A 98 4.09 -10.57 7.12
C GLY A 98 2.96 -11.51 7.53
N LEU A 99 2.16 -11.98 6.57
CA LEU A 99 1.10 -12.95 6.81
C LEU A 99 1.66 -14.27 7.37
N LEU A 100 2.72 -14.79 6.77
CA LEU A 100 3.37 -16.02 7.24
C LEU A 100 3.96 -15.88 8.64
N ALA A 101 4.51 -14.71 8.98
CA ALA A 101 5.04 -14.43 10.32
C ALA A 101 3.94 -14.23 11.38
N ALA A 102 2.72 -13.92 10.96
CA ALA A 102 1.57 -13.73 11.84
C ALA A 102 0.79 -15.03 12.15
N LEU A 103 0.92 -16.07 11.31
CA LEU A 103 0.26 -17.38 11.47
C LEU A 103 1.03 -18.32 12.41
#